data_AF-Q2GF96-F1
#
_entry.id   AF-Q2GF96-F1
#
_cell.length_a   1.000
_cell.length_b   1.000
_cell.length_c   1.000
_cell.angle_alpha   90.00
_cell.angle_beta   90.00
_cell.angle_gamma   90.00
#
_symmetry.space_group_name_H-M   'P 1'
#
loop_
_entity.id
_entity.type
_entity.pdbx_description
1 polymer ?
#
loop_
_entity_poly.entity_id
_entity_poly.type
_entity_poly.pdbx_seq_one_letter_code
_entity_poly.pdbx_strand_id
1 'polypeptide(L)'
;MISNIIISDNSSITIFFTGKDEIEKFTKIFTVLDKNKAAKALFNHEVNIEYQDNRAILTSSTNFEFSDLNKIITHMLQHDFIINTNTIEQSLEQGCNTLKTDNLVICRFNDKPLYSINISIRNNTIILHPISTKYLDLSSEYNQKLMSLLKTHTSTSDITIDNKQNSILLSINTAIYDIIQSLVSTLIKAQITEESDKEKILQQLTKLAFHDFTSNELQIVKT
;
A
#
# COMPACT_ATOMS: atom_id res chain seq x y z
N MET A 1 -11.38 -13.24 14.14
CA MET A 1 -11.45 -12.63 12.81
C MET A 1 -11.48 -11.11 12.98
N ILE A 2 -10.94 -10.36 12.01
CA ILE A 2 -11.15 -8.91 11.94
C ILE A 2 -12.49 -8.68 11.25
N SER A 3 -13.43 -8.02 11.95
CA SER A 3 -14.76 -7.75 11.40
C SER A 3 -14.80 -6.46 10.60
N ASN A 4 -14.02 -5.46 10.98
CA ASN A 4 -13.94 -4.18 10.27
C ASN A 4 -12.65 -3.41 10.59
N ILE A 5 -12.23 -2.51 9.70
CA ILE A 5 -11.19 -1.51 9.95
C ILE A 5 -11.73 -0.16 9.45
N ILE A 6 -11.81 0.82 10.34
CA ILE A 6 -12.40 2.14 10.07
C ILE A 6 -11.34 3.21 10.23
N ILE A 7 -11.22 4.07 9.23
CA ILE A 7 -10.36 5.26 9.26
C ILE A 7 -11.24 6.48 9.58
N SER A 8 -11.30 6.87 10.85
CA SER A 8 -12.17 7.97 11.29
C SER A 8 -11.71 9.32 10.76
N ASP A 9 -10.39 9.54 10.79
CA ASP A 9 -9.71 10.71 10.26
C ASP A 9 -8.25 10.35 9.98
N ASN A 10 -7.43 11.34 9.64
CA ASN A 10 -6.01 11.13 9.37
C ASN A 10 -5.18 10.79 10.61
N SER A 11 -5.71 10.86 11.82
CA SER A 11 -5.00 10.62 13.08
C SER A 11 -5.45 9.34 13.80
N SER A 12 -6.51 8.68 13.31
CA SER A 12 -7.16 7.57 14.02
C SER A 12 -7.60 6.43 13.10
N ILE A 13 -7.15 5.20 13.43
CA ILE A 13 -7.57 3.96 12.78
C ILE A 13 -8.13 3.01 13.84
N THR A 14 -9.38 2.57 13.67
CA THR A 14 -10.02 1.62 14.58
C THR A 14 -10.15 0.25 13.93
N ILE A 15 -9.68 -0.78 14.63
CA ILE A 15 -9.76 -2.19 14.20
C ILE A 15 -10.77 -2.90 15.10
N PHE A 16 -11.77 -3.55 14.49
CA PHE A 16 -12.79 -4.31 15.18
C PHE A 16 -12.54 -5.81 15.06
N PHE A 17 -12.70 -6.50 16.18
CA PHE A 17 -12.46 -7.93 16.33
C PHE A 17 -13.78 -8.65 16.61
N THR A 18 -13.89 -9.90 16.16
CA THR A 18 -15.04 -10.76 16.45
C THR A 18 -15.01 -11.35 17.86
N GLY A 19 -13.83 -11.49 18.45
CA GLY A 19 -13.63 -12.16 19.74
C GLY A 19 -12.46 -11.55 20.52
N LYS A 20 -12.37 -11.94 21.81
CA LYS A 20 -11.31 -11.48 22.72
C LYS A 20 -9.95 -12.06 22.36
N ASP A 21 -9.91 -13.32 21.93
CA ASP A 21 -8.67 -14.02 21.59
C ASP A 21 -7.90 -13.29 20.47
N GLU A 22 -8.61 -12.69 19.52
CA GLU A 22 -7.95 -11.93 18.45
C GLU A 22 -7.41 -10.58 18.92
N ILE A 23 -8.02 -9.95 19.93
CA ILE A 23 -7.46 -8.75 20.55
C ILE A 23 -6.18 -9.08 21.32
N GLU A 24 -6.18 -10.20 22.04
CA GLU A 24 -4.99 -10.65 22.75
C GLU A 24 -3.85 -10.98 21.77
N LYS A 25 -4.18 -11.68 20.67
CA LYS A 25 -3.24 -11.92 19.58
C LYS A 25 -2.73 -10.60 19.01
N PHE A 26 -3.62 -9.65 18.71
CA PHE A 26 -3.28 -8.35 18.14
C PHE A 26 -2.35 -7.58 19.09
N THR A 27 -2.65 -7.56 20.38
CA THR A 27 -1.81 -6.94 21.41
C THR A 27 -0.40 -7.53 21.37
N LYS A 28 -0.25 -8.85 21.32
CA LYS A 28 1.06 -9.53 21.29
C LYS A 28 1.88 -9.23 20.04
N ILE A 29 1.25 -9.08 18.87
CA ILE A 29 1.96 -8.86 17.60
C ILE A 29 2.14 -7.40 17.21
N PHE A 30 1.31 -6.47 17.71
CA PHE A 30 1.41 -5.05 17.42
C PHE A 30 2.19 -4.26 18.47
N THR A 31 2.47 -4.85 19.63
CA THR A 31 3.14 -4.17 20.76
C THR A 31 4.34 -4.96 21.23
N VAL A 32 5.18 -4.36 22.07
CA VAL A 32 6.37 -5.03 22.62
C VAL A 32 6.35 -5.02 24.14
N LEU A 33 6.69 -3.88 24.77
CA LEU A 33 6.78 -3.73 26.23
C LEU A 33 5.56 -3.03 26.80
N ASP A 34 5.14 -1.96 26.15
CA ASP A 34 3.96 -1.20 26.51
C ASP A 34 2.82 -1.61 25.58
N LYS A 35 1.79 -2.27 26.12
CA LYS A 35 0.61 -2.67 25.35
C LYS A 35 -0.10 -1.47 24.73
N ASN A 36 0.06 -0.28 25.29
CA ASN A 36 -0.57 0.93 24.76
C ASN A 36 0.28 1.65 23.71
N LYS A 37 1.41 1.06 23.29
CA LYS A 37 2.25 1.60 22.21
C LYS A 37 2.53 0.57 21.14
N ALA A 38 2.34 0.98 19.89
CA ALA A 38 2.69 0.14 18.77
C ALA A 38 4.21 -0.08 18.69
N ALA A 39 4.60 -1.24 18.19
CA ALA A 39 5.99 -1.57 17.94
C ALA A 39 6.58 -0.59 16.92
N LYS A 40 7.74 0.01 17.25
CA LYS A 40 8.47 0.93 16.36
C LYS A 40 8.90 0.31 15.02
N ALA A 41 8.88 -1.02 14.93
CA ALA A 41 9.14 -1.71 13.67
C ALA A 41 8.00 -1.57 12.64
N LEU A 42 6.79 -1.22 13.10
CA LEU A 42 5.61 -1.09 12.24
C LEU A 42 5.39 0.33 11.72
N PHE A 43 5.75 1.32 12.53
CA PHE A 43 5.51 2.74 12.25
C PHE A 43 6.79 3.55 12.34
N ASN A 44 6.96 4.49 11.42
CA ASN A 44 8.09 5.43 11.44
C ASN A 44 7.92 6.55 12.49
N HIS A 45 6.82 6.54 13.22
CA HIS A 45 6.43 7.54 14.21
C HIS A 45 5.73 6.86 15.40
N GLU A 46 5.51 7.60 16.49
CA GLU A 46 4.86 7.04 17.67
C GLU A 46 3.35 6.88 17.45
N VAL A 47 2.86 5.66 17.72
CA VAL A 47 1.43 5.31 17.64
C VAL A 47 0.99 4.73 18.97
N ASN A 48 -0.03 5.34 19.57
CA ASN A 48 -0.66 4.84 20.78
C ASN A 48 -1.82 3.90 20.43
N ILE A 49 -2.05 2.89 21.26
CA ILE A 49 -3.13 1.93 21.10
C ILE A 49 -4.01 1.94 22.34
N GLU A 50 -5.29 2.21 22.14
CA GLU A 50 -6.33 2.07 23.16
C GLU A 50 -7.17 0.83 22.87
N TYR A 51 -7.43 0.01 23.90
CA TYR A 51 -8.26 -1.19 23.78
C TYR A 51 -9.59 -0.95 24.49
N GLN A 52 -10.69 -1.22 23.78
CA GLN A 52 -12.05 -1.10 24.31
C GLN A 52 -12.89 -2.28 23.82
N ASP A 53 -13.45 -3.08 24.73
CA ASP A 53 -14.30 -4.24 24.43
C ASP A 53 -13.75 -5.17 23.34
N ASN A 54 -14.21 -4.98 22.09
CA ASN A 54 -13.87 -5.73 20.90
C ASN A 54 -13.14 -4.91 19.82
N ARG A 55 -12.50 -3.78 20.19
CA ARG A 55 -11.77 -2.92 19.27
C ARG A 55 -10.42 -2.44 19.83
N ALA A 56 -9.51 -2.13 18.90
CA ALA A 56 -8.28 -1.40 19.16
C ALA A 56 -8.30 -0.10 18.35
N ILE A 57 -8.00 1.02 19.01
CA ILE A 57 -7.96 2.35 18.41
C ILE A 57 -6.50 2.78 18.37
N LEU A 58 -5.96 2.91 17.16
CA LEU A 58 -4.60 3.37 16.92
C LEU A 58 -4.67 4.88 16.68
N THR A 59 -3.88 5.65 17.43
CA THR A 59 -3.82 7.11 17.33
C THR A 59 -2.40 7.60 17.11
N SER A 60 -2.26 8.59 16.24
CA SER A 60 -0.97 9.19 15.87
C SER A 60 -1.05 10.72 15.92
N SER A 61 -0.05 11.36 16.54
CA SER A 61 0.08 12.82 16.56
C SER A 61 0.64 13.40 15.27
N THR A 62 1.26 12.56 14.42
CA THR A 62 1.85 12.98 13.13
C THR A 62 0.97 12.66 11.93
N ASN A 63 -0.25 12.16 12.17
CA ASN A 63 -1.16 11.56 11.20
C ASN A 63 -0.61 10.26 10.58
N PHE A 64 -1.54 9.39 10.20
CA PHE A 64 -1.29 8.21 9.39
C PHE A 64 -1.23 8.57 7.90
N GLU A 65 -0.35 7.86 7.21
CA GLU A 65 -0.35 7.79 5.75
C GLU A 65 -1.07 6.53 5.28
N PHE A 66 -1.48 6.49 4.02
CA PHE A 66 -2.03 5.28 3.40
C PHE A 66 -1.05 4.10 3.51
N SER A 67 0.26 4.37 3.43
CA SER A 67 1.29 3.34 3.59
C SER A 67 1.25 2.67 4.97
N ASP A 68 0.85 3.38 6.02
CA ASP A 68 0.71 2.82 7.37
C ASP A 68 -0.50 1.90 7.45
N LEU A 69 -1.63 2.27 6.85
CA LEU A 69 -2.80 1.39 6.75
C LEU A 69 -2.46 0.09 6.01
N ASN A 70 -1.76 0.19 4.88
CA ASN A 70 -1.35 -0.98 4.11
C ASN A 70 -0.42 -1.88 4.94
N LYS A 71 0.55 -1.30 5.68
CA LYS A 71 1.42 -2.04 6.60
C LYS A 71 0.63 -2.74 7.71
N ILE A 72 -0.36 -2.07 8.31
CA ILE A 72 -1.23 -2.65 9.35
C ILE A 72 -1.93 -3.90 8.82
N ILE A 73 -2.57 -3.80 7.65
CA ILE A 73 -3.30 -4.91 7.02
C ILE A 73 -2.35 -6.05 6.68
N THR A 74 -1.24 -5.74 6.01
CA THR A 74 -0.23 -6.74 5.64
C THR A 74 0.35 -7.44 6.86
N HIS A 75 0.69 -6.70 7.92
CA HIS A 75 1.21 -7.28 9.17
C HIS A 75 0.20 -8.21 9.83
N MET A 76 -1.09 -7.83 9.85
CA MET A 76 -2.15 -8.72 10.31
C MET A 76 -2.22 -10.01 9.49
N LEU A 77 -2.19 -9.92 8.15
CA LEU A 77 -2.25 -11.09 7.28
C LEU A 77 -1.03 -12.02 7.46
N GLN A 78 0.17 -11.46 7.60
CA GLN A 78 1.40 -12.22 7.86
C GLN A 78 1.38 -12.96 9.21
N HIS A 79 0.58 -12.48 10.16
CA HIS A 79 0.40 -13.08 11.46
C HIS A 79 -0.92 -13.87 11.56
N ASP A 80 -1.42 -14.41 10.44
CA ASP A 80 -2.59 -15.29 10.37
C ASP A 80 -3.87 -14.66 10.95
N PHE A 81 -4.06 -13.36 10.77
CA PHE A 81 -5.38 -12.76 11.00
C PHE A 81 -6.27 -13.04 9.80
N ILE A 82 -7.46 -13.57 10.07
CA ILE A 82 -8.49 -13.73 9.06
C ILE A 82 -9.21 -12.40 8.90
N ILE A 83 -9.14 -11.82 7.70
CA ILE A 83 -9.81 -10.59 7.29
C ILE A 83 -10.55 -10.88 5.97
N ASN A 84 -11.82 -10.50 5.88
CA ASN A 84 -12.55 -10.65 4.62
C ASN A 84 -11.99 -9.68 3.57
N THR A 85 -11.88 -10.12 2.31
CA THR A 85 -11.39 -9.29 1.21
C THR A 85 -12.22 -8.02 1.01
N ASN A 86 -13.54 -8.07 1.24
CA ASN A 86 -14.41 -6.89 1.24
C ASN A 86 -14.04 -5.90 2.33
N THR A 87 -13.70 -6.38 3.53
CA THR A 87 -13.22 -5.52 4.63
C THR A 87 -11.90 -4.85 4.23
N ILE A 88 -10.97 -5.60 3.64
CA ILE A 88 -9.71 -5.03 3.14
C ILE A 88 -9.96 -3.96 2.08
N GLU A 89 -10.77 -4.24 1.05
CA GLU A 89 -11.10 -3.27 0.00
C GLU A 89 -11.75 -2.02 0.58
N GLN A 90 -12.77 -2.16 1.43
CA GLN A 90 -13.47 -1.02 2.05
C GLN A 90 -12.51 -0.14 2.86
N SER A 91 -11.63 -0.75 3.66
CA SER A 91 -10.68 -0.01 4.48
C SER A 91 -9.62 0.68 3.64
N LEU A 92 -9.06 0.00 2.62
CA LEU A 92 -8.12 0.62 1.69
C LEU A 92 -8.78 1.74 0.87
N GLU A 93 -10.02 1.56 0.40
CA GLU A 93 -10.77 2.60 -0.30
C GLU A 93 -11.01 3.83 0.60
N GLN A 94 -11.43 3.62 1.85
CA GLN A 94 -11.56 4.70 2.83
C GLN A 94 -10.22 5.38 3.10
N GLY A 95 -9.14 4.60 3.21
CA GLY A 95 -7.77 5.09 3.35
C GLY A 95 -7.35 5.99 2.18
N CYS A 96 -7.66 5.61 0.94
CA CYS A 96 -7.35 6.40 -0.26
C CYS A 96 -8.00 7.79 -0.25
N ASN A 97 -9.14 7.92 0.43
CA ASN A 97 -9.93 9.17 0.46
C ASN A 97 -9.61 10.03 1.69
N THR A 98 -9.03 9.45 2.75
CA THR A 98 -8.87 10.10 4.06
C THR A 98 -7.40 10.33 4.43
N LEU A 99 -6.52 9.37 4.10
CA LEU A 99 -5.12 9.40 4.50
C LEU A 99 -4.26 10.06 3.44
N LYS A 100 -3.09 10.57 3.87
CA LYS A 100 -2.11 11.13 2.94
C LYS A 100 -1.53 10.05 2.04
N THR A 101 -1.27 10.42 0.79
CA THR A 101 -0.75 9.54 -0.26
C THR A 101 0.51 10.12 -0.91
N ASP A 102 1.24 11.00 -0.21
CA ASP A 102 2.35 11.79 -0.77
C ASP A 102 3.51 10.94 -1.35
N ASN A 103 3.65 9.69 -0.89
CA ASN A 103 4.69 8.74 -1.30
C ASN A 103 4.21 7.66 -2.29
N LEU A 104 3.00 7.80 -2.84
CA LEU A 104 2.42 6.83 -3.77
C LEU A 104 1.42 7.49 -4.73
N VAL A 105 0.99 6.74 -5.73
CA VAL A 105 -0.06 7.14 -6.67
C VAL A 105 -1.22 6.17 -6.57
N ILE A 106 -2.43 6.69 -6.40
CA ILE A 106 -3.66 5.89 -6.45
C ILE A 106 -4.18 5.85 -7.88
N CYS A 107 -4.24 4.66 -8.46
CA CYS A 107 -4.81 4.40 -9.77
C CYS A 107 -6.31 4.10 -9.64
N ARG A 108 -7.14 4.82 -10.40
CA ARG A 108 -8.60 4.73 -10.36
C ARG A 108 -9.18 4.45 -11.75
N PHE A 109 -10.22 3.63 -11.80
CA PHE A 109 -11.04 3.40 -12.99
C PHE A 109 -12.51 3.43 -12.60
N ASN A 110 -13.34 4.20 -13.29
CA ASN A 110 -14.71 4.54 -12.88
C ASN A 110 -14.77 5.03 -11.41
N ASP A 111 -13.90 5.97 -11.04
CA ASP A 111 -13.72 6.54 -9.70
C ASP A 111 -13.31 5.56 -8.57
N LYS A 112 -13.28 4.26 -8.84
CA LYS A 112 -12.88 3.24 -7.85
C LYS A 112 -11.36 3.08 -7.79
N PRO A 113 -10.75 3.08 -6.59
CA PRO A 113 -9.33 2.81 -6.45
C PRO A 113 -9.06 1.32 -6.67
N LEU A 114 -8.16 1.01 -7.60
CA LEU A 114 -7.85 -0.38 -7.97
C LEU A 114 -6.46 -0.80 -7.53
N TYR A 115 -5.51 0.13 -7.60
CA TYR A 115 -4.11 -0.06 -7.24
C TYR A 115 -3.53 1.19 -6.60
N SER A 116 -2.59 1.00 -5.69
CA SER A 116 -1.63 2.02 -5.32
C SER A 116 -0.24 1.64 -5.84
N ILE A 117 0.52 2.65 -6.25
CA ILE A 117 1.84 2.46 -6.86
C ILE A 117 2.84 3.36 -6.14
N ASN A 118 3.91 2.77 -5.62
CA ASN A 118 5.06 3.49 -5.12
C ASN A 118 6.31 3.03 -5.87
N ILE A 119 7.34 3.89 -5.84
CA ILE A 119 8.61 3.64 -6.51
C ILE A 119 9.69 3.65 -5.44
N SER A 120 10.53 2.62 -5.43
CA SER A 120 11.72 2.55 -4.59
C SER A 120 12.94 2.57 -5.49
N ILE A 121 13.53 3.75 -5.66
CA ILE A 121 14.75 3.90 -6.47
C ILE A 121 15.92 3.16 -5.83
N ARG A 122 16.03 3.19 -4.49
CA ARG A 122 17.07 2.44 -3.76
C ARG A 122 17.05 0.94 -4.08
N ASN A 123 15.86 0.37 -4.25
CA ASN A 123 15.69 -1.05 -4.55
C ASN A 123 15.49 -1.31 -6.05
N ASN A 124 15.64 -0.29 -6.91
CA ASN A 124 15.35 -0.35 -8.34
C ASN A 124 14.02 -1.06 -8.64
N THR A 125 12.96 -0.73 -7.92
CA THR A 125 11.67 -1.43 -8.02
C THR A 125 10.49 -0.45 -8.04
N ILE A 126 9.53 -0.69 -8.93
CA ILE A 126 8.17 -0.13 -8.84
C ILE A 126 7.27 -1.18 -8.21
N ILE A 127 6.48 -0.79 -7.22
CA ILE A 127 5.69 -1.70 -6.39
C ILE A 127 4.21 -1.37 -6.62
N LEU A 128 3.44 -2.37 -7.01
CA LEU A 128 1.99 -2.27 -7.24
C LEU A 128 1.28 -3.01 -6.10
N HIS A 129 0.52 -2.26 -5.30
CA HIS A 129 -0.30 -2.81 -4.23
C HIS A 129 -1.78 -2.80 -4.65
N PRO A 130 -2.44 -3.97 -4.75
CA PRO A 130 -3.84 -4.06 -5.10
C PRO A 130 -4.72 -3.48 -3.98
N ILE A 131 -5.83 -2.85 -4.36
CA ILE A 131 -6.81 -2.26 -3.44
C ILE A 131 -8.15 -2.98 -3.52
N SER A 132 -8.65 -3.18 -4.74
CA SER A 132 -9.97 -3.77 -4.96
C SER A 132 -9.96 -5.29 -4.84
N THR A 133 -11.04 -5.89 -4.34
CA THR A 133 -11.24 -7.36 -4.24
C THR A 133 -10.91 -8.10 -5.52
N LYS A 134 -11.14 -7.48 -6.68
CA LYS A 134 -10.77 -7.98 -8.00
C LYS A 134 -9.28 -8.35 -8.13
N TYR A 135 -8.42 -7.61 -7.43
CA TYR A 135 -6.97 -7.70 -7.51
C TYR A 135 -6.29 -8.08 -6.19
N LEU A 136 -7.01 -8.16 -5.06
CA LEU A 136 -6.40 -8.51 -3.76
C LEU A 136 -5.78 -9.91 -3.75
N ASP A 137 -6.36 -10.86 -4.50
CA ASP A 137 -5.76 -12.16 -4.78
C ASP A 137 -4.81 -12.05 -5.98
N LEU A 138 -3.50 -12.10 -5.73
CA LEU A 138 -2.46 -12.00 -6.77
C LEU A 138 -2.50 -13.16 -7.78
N SER A 139 -3.17 -14.27 -7.44
CA SER A 139 -3.37 -15.39 -8.36
C SER A 139 -4.62 -15.23 -9.25
N SER A 140 -5.45 -14.21 -9.03
CA SER A 140 -6.68 -13.97 -9.80
C SER A 140 -6.43 -13.79 -11.30
N GLU A 141 -7.41 -14.15 -12.13
CA GLU A 141 -7.34 -13.96 -13.59
C GLU A 141 -7.00 -12.51 -13.97
N TYR A 142 -7.53 -11.56 -13.20
CA TYR A 142 -7.28 -10.13 -13.44
C TYR A 142 -5.81 -9.75 -13.22
N ASN A 143 -5.17 -10.28 -12.18
CA ASN A 143 -3.75 -10.08 -11.95
C ASN A 143 -2.89 -10.83 -12.95
N GLN A 144 -3.27 -12.06 -13.32
CA GLN A 144 -2.58 -12.80 -14.37
C GLN A 144 -2.61 -12.05 -15.71
N LYS A 145 -3.75 -11.45 -16.06
CA LYS A 145 -3.89 -10.61 -17.26
C LYS A 145 -3.01 -9.36 -17.18
N LEU A 146 -3.01 -8.64 -16.06
CA LEU A 146 -2.15 -7.48 -15.84
C LEU A 146 -0.67 -7.87 -15.97
N MET A 147 -0.24 -8.93 -15.30
CA MET A 147 1.15 -9.43 -15.36
C MET A 147 1.55 -9.85 -16.77
N SER A 148 0.64 -10.45 -17.55
CA SER A 148 0.87 -10.78 -18.95
C SER A 148 1.09 -9.52 -19.80
N LEU A 149 0.23 -8.51 -19.65
CA LEU A 149 0.38 -7.23 -20.35
C LEU A 149 1.72 -6.56 -20.00
N LEU A 150 2.09 -6.53 -18.72
CA LEU A 150 3.36 -6.00 -18.27
C LEU A 150 4.52 -6.78 -18.89
N LYS A 151 4.51 -8.12 -18.89
CA LYS A 151 5.58 -8.94 -19.51
C LYS A 151 5.77 -8.71 -21.02
N THR A 152 4.70 -8.36 -21.74
CA THR A 152 4.78 -8.17 -23.20
C THR A 152 5.42 -6.85 -23.64
N HIS A 153 5.62 -5.91 -22.72
CA HIS A 153 6.31 -4.66 -23.03
C HIS A 153 7.82 -4.76 -22.77
N THR A 154 8.62 -4.47 -23.81
CA THR A 154 10.08 -4.70 -23.90
C THR A 154 10.94 -3.93 -22.89
N SER A 155 10.36 -3.06 -22.08
CA SER A 155 11.06 -2.22 -21.09
C SER A 155 10.85 -2.65 -19.64
N THR A 156 9.89 -3.53 -19.35
CA THR A 156 9.66 -4.02 -17.97
C THR A 156 10.42 -5.30 -17.73
N SER A 157 11.64 -5.14 -17.21
CA SER A 157 12.40 -6.15 -16.49
C SER A 157 11.58 -6.86 -15.43
N ASP A 158 11.81 -8.16 -15.33
CA ASP A 158 11.51 -9.06 -14.22
C ASP A 158 10.38 -8.61 -13.29
N ILE A 159 9.20 -9.16 -13.58
CA ILE A 159 8.04 -9.07 -12.71
C ILE A 159 8.14 -10.18 -11.68
N THR A 160 8.09 -9.81 -10.40
CA THR A 160 8.04 -10.76 -9.29
C THR A 160 6.83 -10.50 -8.43
N ILE A 161 6.36 -11.55 -7.77
CA ILE A 161 5.26 -11.46 -6.80
C ILE A 161 5.89 -11.47 -5.41
N ASP A 162 5.60 -10.44 -4.61
CA ASP A 162 5.90 -10.45 -3.19
C ASP A 162 4.64 -10.86 -2.41
N ASN A 163 4.54 -12.16 -2.13
CA ASN A 163 3.46 -12.72 -1.33
C ASN A 163 3.45 -12.21 0.11
N LYS A 164 4.60 -11.75 0.65
CA LYS A 164 4.64 -11.21 2.01
C LYS A 164 3.98 -9.84 2.05
N GLN A 165 4.25 -8.99 1.08
CA GLN A 165 3.69 -7.63 1.01
C GLN A 165 2.38 -7.55 0.21
N ASN A 166 1.88 -8.69 -0.27
CA ASN A 166 0.76 -8.80 -1.20
C ASN A 166 0.86 -7.80 -2.36
N SER A 167 2.00 -7.83 -3.08
CA SER A 167 2.29 -6.84 -4.13
C SER A 167 2.95 -7.46 -5.36
N ILE A 168 2.84 -6.73 -6.48
CA ILE A 168 3.55 -7.02 -7.72
C ILE A 168 4.75 -6.07 -7.81
N LEU A 169 5.94 -6.63 -8.01
CA LEU A 169 7.18 -5.89 -8.13
C LEU A 169 7.62 -5.86 -9.59
N LEU A 170 7.96 -4.67 -10.07
CA LEU A 170 8.53 -4.42 -11.39
C LEU A 170 9.95 -3.93 -11.20
N SER A 171 10.93 -4.66 -11.72
CA SER A 171 12.32 -4.23 -11.63
C SER A 171 12.58 -3.06 -12.58
N ILE A 172 13.47 -2.14 -12.20
CA ILE A 172 13.90 -0.99 -13.00
C ILE A 172 15.27 -1.29 -13.61
N ASN A 173 15.31 -1.83 -14.84
CA ASN A 173 16.55 -2.19 -15.55
C ASN A 173 16.96 -1.20 -16.65
N THR A 174 16.08 -0.27 -16.99
CA THR A 174 16.24 0.70 -18.08
C THR A 174 15.92 2.09 -17.54
N ALA A 175 15.91 3.10 -18.41
CA ALA A 175 15.56 4.46 -18.01
C ALA A 175 14.18 4.47 -17.34
N ILE A 176 14.14 4.97 -16.10
CA ILE A 176 12.92 4.95 -15.27
C ILE A 176 11.73 5.62 -15.96
N TYR A 177 11.97 6.66 -16.74
CA TYR A 177 10.92 7.36 -17.48
C TYR A 177 10.24 6.45 -18.52
N ASP A 178 11.01 5.66 -19.26
CA ASP A 178 10.47 4.72 -20.27
C ASP A 178 9.66 3.61 -19.62
N ILE A 179 10.10 3.13 -18.45
CA ILE A 179 9.37 2.15 -17.66
C ILE A 179 8.05 2.73 -17.14
N ILE A 180 8.07 3.96 -16.61
CA ILE A 180 6.85 4.62 -16.12
C ILE A 180 5.87 4.84 -17.28
N GLN A 181 6.32 5.32 -18.44
CA GLN A 181 5.45 5.48 -19.62
C GLN A 181 4.81 4.16 -20.06
N SER A 182 5.60 3.09 -20.09
CA SER A 182 5.14 1.74 -20.42
C SER A 182 4.13 1.22 -19.41
N LEU A 183 4.40 1.42 -18.11
CA LEU A 183 3.51 1.07 -17.01
C LEU A 183 2.17 1.79 -17.15
N VAL A 184 2.16 3.13 -17.30
CA VAL A 184 0.92 3.91 -17.43
C VAL A 184 0.10 3.44 -18.64
N SER A 185 0.75 3.22 -19.79
CA SER A 185 0.08 2.68 -20.97
C SER A 185 -0.55 1.31 -20.72
N THR A 186 0.12 0.47 -19.92
CA THR A 186 -0.35 -0.87 -19.54
C THR A 186 -1.53 -0.81 -18.57
N LEU A 187 -1.48 0.09 -17.57
CA LEU A 187 -2.55 0.31 -16.61
C LEU A 187 -3.84 0.77 -17.30
N ILE A 188 -3.73 1.62 -18.33
CA ILE A 188 -4.88 2.04 -19.14
C ILE A 188 -5.45 0.87 -19.94
N LYS A 189 -4.60 0.11 -20.65
CA LYS A 189 -5.02 -1.09 -21.39
C LYS A 189 -5.71 -2.13 -20.48
N ALA A 190 -5.27 -2.23 -19.23
CA ALA A 190 -5.83 -3.12 -18.22
C ALA A 190 -7.10 -2.58 -17.54
N GLN A 191 -7.55 -1.35 -17.87
CA GLN A 191 -8.65 -0.67 -17.19
C GLN A 191 -8.42 -0.53 -15.68
N ILE A 192 -7.19 -0.18 -15.31
CA ILE A 192 -6.77 0.15 -13.94
C ILE A 192 -6.72 1.68 -13.75
N THR A 193 -6.57 2.41 -14.85
CA THR A 193 -6.54 3.87 -14.90
C THR A 193 -7.26 4.36 -16.14
N GLU A 194 -7.98 5.48 -16.05
CA GLU A 194 -8.64 6.11 -17.19
C GLU A 194 -7.61 6.74 -18.16
N GLU A 195 -7.88 6.71 -19.47
CA GLU A 195 -7.03 7.42 -20.44
C GLU A 195 -6.97 8.92 -20.14
N SER A 196 -8.06 9.51 -19.63
CA SER A 196 -8.10 10.93 -19.24
C SER A 196 -7.14 11.28 -18.09
N ASP A 197 -6.76 10.31 -17.26
CA ASP A 197 -5.84 10.51 -16.14
C ASP A 197 -4.36 10.24 -16.49
N LYS A 198 -4.08 9.84 -17.74
CA LYS A 198 -2.75 9.43 -18.20
C LYS A 198 -1.64 10.43 -17.83
N GLU A 199 -1.80 11.70 -18.21
CA GLU A 199 -0.79 12.74 -17.98
C GLU A 199 -0.59 13.01 -16.48
N LYS A 200 -1.68 13.02 -15.71
CA LYS A 200 -1.63 13.22 -14.26
C LYS A 200 -0.86 12.10 -13.57
N ILE A 201 -1.17 10.83 -13.90
CA ILE A 201 -0.50 9.67 -13.31
C ILE A 201 0.98 9.62 -13.73
N LEU A 202 1.28 9.91 -15.00
CA LEU A 202 2.65 10.00 -15.49
C LEU A 202 3.45 11.05 -14.71
N GLN A 203 2.90 12.25 -14.52
CA GLN A 203 3.53 13.30 -13.73
C GLN A 203 3.74 12.89 -12.27
N GLN A 204 2.75 12.28 -11.63
CA GLN A 204 2.85 11.85 -10.24
C GLN A 204 3.90 10.75 -10.04
N LEU A 205 3.90 9.71 -10.88
CA LEU A 205 4.90 8.64 -10.82
C LEU A 205 6.30 9.16 -11.12
N THR A 206 6.44 10.05 -12.10
CA THR A 206 7.73 10.69 -12.43
C THR A 206 8.23 11.50 -11.23
N LYS A 207 7.36 12.29 -10.59
CA LYS A 207 7.72 13.05 -9.38
C LYS A 207 8.18 12.12 -8.25
N LEU A 208 7.49 11.00 -8.01
CA LEU A 208 7.92 10.02 -6.99
C LEU A 208 9.30 9.45 -7.30
N ALA A 209 9.54 9.05 -8.54
CA ALA A 209 10.85 8.53 -8.95
C ALA A 209 11.98 9.53 -8.67
N PHE A 210 11.79 10.82 -8.94
CA PHE A 210 12.83 11.84 -8.74
C PHE A 210 12.88 12.45 -7.33
N HIS A 211 11.82 12.30 -6.53
CA HIS A 211 11.83 12.71 -5.12
C HIS A 211 12.88 11.93 -4.31
N ASP A 212 13.01 10.63 -4.58
CA ASP A 212 14.02 9.75 -3.97
C ASP A 212 15.46 10.07 -4.43
N PHE A 213 15.64 10.64 -5.63
CA PHE A 213 16.97 11.09 -6.09
C PHE A 213 17.46 12.30 -5.29
N THR A 214 16.63 13.33 -5.14
CA THR A 214 17.02 14.57 -4.47
C THR A 214 17.28 14.41 -2.97
N SER A 215 16.55 13.50 -2.32
CA SER A 215 16.71 13.22 -0.88
C SER A 215 17.97 12.39 -0.58
N ASN A 216 18.43 11.55 -1.50
CA ASN A 216 19.67 10.78 -1.36
C ASN A 216 20.93 11.57 -1.76
N GLU A 217 20.89 12.44 -2.78
CA GLU A 217 22.05 13.28 -3.13
C GLU A 217 22.39 14.29 -2.01
N LEU A 218 21.40 14.82 -1.31
CA LEU A 218 21.62 15.73 -0.18
C LEU A 218 22.24 15.06 1.05
N GLN A 219 22.19 13.73 1.18
CA GLN A 219 22.90 13.02 2.25
C GLN A 219 24.41 12.87 1.98
N ILE A 220 24.83 12.93 0.70
CA ILE A 220 26.25 12.79 0.32
C ILE A 220 27.01 14.12 0.53
N VAL A 221 26.31 15.27 0.52
CA VAL A 221 26.92 16.60 0.68
C VAL A 221 27.04 17.06 2.15
N LYS A 222 26.79 16.17 3.12
CA LYS A 222 27.24 16.36 4.51
C LYS A 222 28.45 15.48 4.78
N THR A 223 29.59 15.88 4.22
CA THR A 223 30.92 15.45 4.70
C THR A 223 31.67 16.64 5.28
#